data_AF-A0A3A0A2W6-F1
#
_entry.id   AF-A0A3A0A2W6-F1
#
_cell.length_a   1.000
_cell.length_b   1.000
_cell.length_c   1.000
_cell.angle_alpha   90.00
_cell.angle_beta   90.00
_cell.angle_gamma   90.00
#
_symmetry.space_group_name_H-M   'P 1'
#
loop_
_entity.id
_entity.type
_entity.pdbx_description
1 polymer ?
#
loop_
_entity_poly.entity_id
_entity_poly.type
_entity_poly.pdbx_seq_one_letter_code
_entity_poly.pdbx_strand_id
1 'polypeptide(L)'
;MPEHAHTNRLAQETSPYLLQHAHNPVDWYPWGEEALAAARAADKPIFLSIGYSACHWCHVMERESFEDETTAALMNELFVNVKVDREERPDLDAIYMDAVQAMTGQGGWPMSVFLTPDAKPFYGGTYFPPQPRYGMPSFQQVLRAVADAYRDRRDQVEGQAERLTEMLQRSASLGAQSADLGSETLHEALAQLRQVFDDEHGGFGSQPKFPQPMTLDFILTQYRHSRDLDTLYMAELTLEQMALGGIYDQLGGGFHRYSVDAVWLVPHFEKMLYDNAQLLRTYLHAWQITRSDLYRRVLDETIDYVLREMTAPQGGFYSTQDADSEGEEGKFFVWTPDEIEQHLTPQQAGIFETYYGVSDRGNFEGRNILYVSRGLDNVAQRFGVSEAEAAQTLAEARRILFAVREERIKPHRDEKILAEWNGLMI
;
A
#
# COMPACT_ATOMS: atom_id res chain seq x y z
N MET A 1 -27.08 19.29 13.24
CA MET A 1 -26.36 18.33 12.39
C MET A 1 -26.02 19.06 11.10
N PRO A 2 -24.84 18.82 10.50
CA PRO A 2 -24.53 19.42 9.21
C PRO A 2 -25.61 19.03 8.20
N GLU A 3 -26.06 20.01 7.41
CA GLU A 3 -27.05 19.82 6.36
C GLU A 3 -26.27 19.34 5.12
N HIS A 4 -26.41 18.06 4.78
CA HIS A 4 -25.74 17.48 3.62
C HIS A 4 -26.62 17.69 2.37
N ALA A 5 -26.03 18.22 1.30
CA ALA A 5 -26.73 18.47 0.04
C ALA A 5 -27.18 17.17 -0.65
N HIS A 6 -26.38 16.11 -0.49
CA HIS A 6 -26.63 14.79 -1.05
C HIS A 6 -26.57 13.72 0.04
N THR A 7 -27.32 12.63 -0.15
CA THR A 7 -27.20 11.41 0.65
C THR A 7 -27.58 10.24 -0.23
N ASN A 8 -26.67 9.29 -0.37
CA ASN A 8 -26.87 8.08 -1.17
C ASN A 8 -27.04 6.85 -0.25
N ARG A 9 -27.05 5.65 -0.84
CA ARG A 9 -27.35 4.39 -0.12
C ARG A 9 -26.26 3.99 0.87
N LEU A 10 -25.03 4.46 0.67
CA LEU A 10 -23.91 4.11 1.57
C LEU A 10 -24.11 4.62 3.00
N ALA A 11 -25.03 5.57 3.23
CA ALA A 11 -25.41 6.03 4.57
C ALA A 11 -25.97 4.93 5.49
N GLN A 12 -26.29 3.75 4.94
CA GLN A 12 -26.78 2.59 5.69
C GLN A 12 -25.71 1.52 5.95
N GLU A 13 -24.50 1.71 5.43
CA GLU A 13 -23.40 0.76 5.58
C GLU A 13 -22.72 0.87 6.95
N THR A 14 -21.97 -0.16 7.33
CA THR A 14 -21.18 -0.18 8.58
C THR A 14 -19.72 0.18 8.36
N SER A 15 -19.21 0.00 7.14
CA SER A 15 -17.83 0.33 6.79
C SER A 15 -17.57 1.84 6.97
N PRO A 16 -16.57 2.23 7.78
CA PRO A 16 -16.14 3.63 7.85
C PRO A 16 -15.77 4.21 6.48
N TYR A 17 -15.14 3.40 5.63
CA TYR A 17 -14.77 3.79 4.27
C TYR A 17 -16.00 4.09 3.40
N LEU A 18 -17.02 3.23 3.43
CA LEU A 18 -18.24 3.48 2.64
C LEU A 18 -19.02 4.68 3.18
N LEU A 19 -19.06 4.86 4.50
CA LEU A 19 -19.74 5.98 5.14
C LEU A 19 -19.09 7.33 4.81
N GLN A 20 -17.76 7.39 4.57
CA GLN A 20 -17.09 8.61 4.09
C GLN A 20 -17.70 9.10 2.75
N HIS A 21 -18.13 8.18 1.89
CA HIS A 21 -18.71 8.49 0.58
C HIS A 21 -20.25 8.67 0.60
N ALA A 22 -20.90 8.56 1.76
CA ALA A 22 -22.37 8.57 1.90
C ALA A 22 -23.03 9.88 1.44
N HIS A 23 -22.27 10.97 1.41
CA HIS A 23 -22.74 12.32 1.08
C HIS A 23 -22.16 12.85 -0.24
N ASN A 24 -21.47 12.01 -1.02
CA ASN A 24 -20.98 12.40 -2.33
C ASN A 24 -22.17 12.58 -3.30
N PRO A 25 -22.06 13.51 -4.28
CA PRO A 25 -23.09 13.73 -5.31
C PRO A 25 -23.28 12.51 -6.24
N VAL A 26 -22.32 11.59 -6.27
CA VAL A 26 -22.47 10.30 -6.96
C VAL A 26 -23.52 9.44 -6.24
N ASP A 27 -24.48 8.89 -6.98
CA ASP A 27 -25.50 7.97 -6.46
C ASP A 27 -24.89 6.58 -6.27
N TRP A 28 -24.11 6.43 -5.21
CA TRP A 28 -23.44 5.18 -4.87
C TRP A 28 -24.43 4.13 -4.37
N TYR A 29 -24.24 2.92 -4.86
CA TYR A 29 -24.77 1.69 -4.29
C TYR A 29 -23.66 0.92 -3.57
N PRO A 30 -23.98 0.22 -2.47
CA PRO A 30 -23.14 -0.89 -2.02
C PRO A 30 -23.22 -2.05 -3.03
N TRP A 31 -22.25 -2.95 -3.00
CA TRP A 31 -22.32 -4.16 -3.82
C TRP A 31 -23.46 -5.07 -3.37
N GLY A 32 -24.39 -5.37 -4.28
CA GLY A 32 -25.48 -6.31 -4.01
C GLY A 32 -26.50 -6.42 -5.12
N GLU A 33 -27.52 -7.26 -4.92
CA GLU A 33 -28.58 -7.50 -5.91
C GLU A 33 -29.34 -6.23 -6.31
N GLU A 34 -29.46 -5.24 -5.42
CA GLU A 34 -30.12 -3.97 -5.75
C GLU A 34 -29.37 -3.24 -6.89
N ALA A 35 -28.04 -3.10 -6.78
CA ALA A 35 -27.22 -2.45 -7.79
C ALA A 35 -27.25 -3.23 -9.12
N LEU A 36 -27.13 -4.55 -9.05
CA LEU A 36 -27.14 -5.41 -10.24
C LEU A 36 -28.50 -5.38 -10.94
N ALA A 37 -29.60 -5.40 -10.19
CA ALA A 37 -30.94 -5.28 -10.74
C ALA A 37 -31.17 -3.89 -11.35
N ALA A 38 -30.70 -2.82 -10.71
CA ALA A 38 -30.76 -1.47 -11.25
C ALA A 38 -30.00 -1.35 -12.58
N ALA A 39 -28.80 -1.92 -12.68
CA ALA A 39 -27.99 -1.92 -13.90
C ALA A 39 -28.70 -2.66 -15.05
N ARG A 40 -29.27 -3.84 -14.77
CA ARG A 40 -30.05 -4.60 -15.76
C ARG A 40 -31.32 -3.87 -16.19
N ALA A 41 -32.06 -3.29 -15.26
CA ALA A 41 -33.31 -2.59 -15.56
C ALA A 41 -33.08 -1.30 -16.37
N ALA A 42 -31.98 -0.60 -16.10
CA ALA A 42 -31.60 0.62 -16.81
C ALA A 42 -30.83 0.34 -18.13
N ASP A 43 -30.42 -0.91 -18.37
CA ASP A 43 -29.47 -1.29 -19.43
C ASP A 43 -28.21 -0.42 -19.45
N LYS A 44 -27.65 -0.16 -18.26
CA LYS A 44 -26.44 0.66 -18.07
C LYS A 44 -25.28 -0.19 -17.57
N PRO A 45 -24.04 0.09 -18.03
CA PRO A 45 -22.86 -0.50 -17.42
C PRO A 45 -22.72 -0.07 -15.96
N ILE A 46 -21.99 -0.88 -15.19
CA ILE A 46 -21.65 -0.59 -13.80
C ILE A 46 -20.27 0.05 -13.76
N PHE A 47 -20.13 1.15 -13.02
CA PHE A 47 -18.83 1.64 -12.57
C PHE A 47 -18.58 1.12 -11.16
N LEU A 48 -17.65 0.18 -11.01
CA LEU A 48 -17.24 -0.40 -9.74
C LEU A 48 -15.96 0.29 -9.26
N SER A 49 -16.05 0.94 -8.09
CA SER A 49 -14.90 1.57 -7.42
C SER A 49 -14.59 0.86 -6.11
N ILE A 50 -13.47 0.12 -6.08
CA ILE A 50 -13.00 -0.59 -4.88
C ILE A 50 -11.84 0.19 -4.25
N GLY A 51 -11.90 0.36 -2.93
CA GLY A 51 -10.85 0.97 -2.12
C GLY A 51 -10.99 0.56 -0.65
N TYR A 52 -10.30 1.25 0.23
CA TYR A 52 -10.33 1.04 1.68
C TYR A 52 -9.91 2.35 2.38
N SER A 53 -10.12 2.42 3.69
CA SER A 53 -10.08 3.66 4.49
C SER A 53 -8.73 4.35 4.56
N ALA A 54 -7.62 3.63 4.45
CA ALA A 54 -6.25 4.15 4.54
C ALA A 54 -5.60 4.43 3.17
N CYS A 55 -6.39 4.42 2.10
CA CYS A 55 -5.92 4.51 0.72
C CYS A 55 -5.77 5.98 0.27
N HIS A 56 -4.54 6.50 0.23
CA HIS A 56 -4.27 7.88 -0.22
C HIS A 56 -4.91 8.19 -1.59
N TRP A 57 -4.60 7.41 -2.62
CA TRP A 57 -5.11 7.67 -3.97
C TRP A 57 -6.64 7.53 -4.07
N CYS A 58 -7.27 6.79 -3.16
CA CYS A 58 -8.72 6.70 -3.09
C CYS A 58 -9.31 8.03 -2.60
N HIS A 59 -8.70 8.66 -1.59
CA HIS A 59 -9.08 10.00 -1.13
C HIS A 59 -8.77 11.07 -2.18
N VAL A 60 -7.65 10.96 -2.89
CA VAL A 60 -7.34 11.86 -4.02
C VAL A 60 -8.44 11.78 -5.08
N MET A 61 -8.80 10.56 -5.52
CA MET A 61 -9.84 10.38 -6.54
C MET A 61 -11.22 10.82 -6.06
N GLU A 62 -11.53 10.66 -4.77
CA GLU A 62 -12.74 11.21 -4.18
C GLU A 62 -12.79 12.74 -4.31
N ARG A 63 -11.81 13.44 -3.74
CA ARG A 63 -11.76 14.90 -3.72
C ARG A 63 -11.73 15.50 -5.12
N GLU A 64 -10.99 14.88 -6.03
CA GLU A 64 -10.81 15.39 -7.38
C GLU A 64 -11.94 15.01 -8.35
N SER A 65 -12.74 13.98 -8.06
CA SER A 65 -13.72 13.45 -9.02
C SER A 65 -15.08 13.07 -8.43
N PHE A 66 -15.14 12.37 -7.29
CA PHE A 66 -16.43 11.92 -6.75
C PHE A 66 -17.20 13.00 -5.99
N GLU A 67 -16.51 14.02 -5.48
CA GLU A 67 -17.11 15.23 -4.89
C GLU A 67 -17.48 16.31 -5.93
N ASP A 68 -16.94 16.20 -7.16
CA ASP A 68 -17.23 17.16 -8.23
C ASP A 68 -18.60 16.91 -8.85
N GLU A 69 -19.53 17.85 -8.67
CA GLU A 69 -20.92 17.80 -9.18
C GLU A 69 -21.01 17.50 -10.68
N THR A 70 -20.08 18.04 -11.49
CA THR A 70 -20.10 17.85 -12.95
C THR A 70 -19.75 16.41 -13.31
N THR A 71 -18.71 15.87 -12.67
CA THR A 71 -18.26 14.49 -12.85
C THR A 71 -19.29 13.51 -12.30
N ALA A 72 -19.86 13.79 -11.12
CA ALA A 72 -20.90 12.97 -10.52
C ALA A 72 -22.18 12.92 -11.35
N ALA A 73 -22.62 14.05 -11.91
CA ALA A 73 -23.76 14.07 -12.82
C ALA A 73 -23.52 13.18 -14.06
N LEU A 74 -22.32 13.26 -14.64
CA LEU A 74 -21.93 12.40 -15.76
C LEU A 74 -21.90 10.91 -15.37
N MET A 75 -21.37 10.59 -14.18
CA MET A 75 -21.37 9.22 -13.65
C MET A 75 -22.79 8.69 -13.46
N ASN A 76 -23.68 9.45 -12.82
CA ASN A 76 -25.07 9.06 -12.56
C ASN A 76 -25.89 8.95 -13.85
N GLU A 77 -25.58 9.76 -14.86
CA GLU A 77 -26.20 9.66 -16.18
C GLU A 77 -25.79 8.35 -16.88
N LEU A 78 -24.51 8.02 -16.87
CA LEU A 78 -23.96 6.97 -17.74
C LEU A 78 -23.87 5.58 -17.09
N PHE A 79 -23.81 5.50 -15.76
CA PHE A 79 -23.50 4.27 -15.03
C PHE A 79 -24.43 4.02 -13.85
N VAL A 80 -24.48 2.76 -13.41
CA VAL A 80 -24.81 2.42 -12.02
C VAL A 80 -23.50 2.40 -11.24
N ASN A 81 -23.37 3.29 -10.26
CA ASN A 81 -22.12 3.48 -9.52
C ASN A 81 -22.11 2.61 -8.26
N VAL A 82 -21.12 1.73 -8.13
CA VAL A 82 -21.00 0.79 -7.01
C VAL A 82 -19.69 1.05 -6.26
N LYS A 83 -19.77 1.21 -4.94
CA LYS A 83 -18.61 1.40 -4.05
C LYS A 83 -18.42 0.15 -3.21
N VAL A 84 -17.17 -0.31 -3.09
CA VAL A 84 -16.81 -1.49 -2.29
C VAL A 84 -15.64 -1.18 -1.38
N ASP A 85 -15.78 -1.56 -0.11
CA ASP A 85 -14.66 -1.66 0.83
C ASP A 85 -13.98 -3.02 0.64
N ARG A 86 -12.71 -2.97 0.21
CA ARG A 86 -11.85 -4.15 0.04
C ARG A 86 -11.73 -4.96 1.33
N GLU A 87 -11.69 -4.30 2.49
CA GLU A 87 -11.47 -4.98 3.76
C GLU A 87 -12.71 -5.76 4.23
N GLU A 88 -13.90 -5.37 3.77
CA GLU A 88 -15.13 -6.14 4.00
C GLU A 88 -15.39 -7.18 2.90
N ARG A 89 -14.94 -6.92 1.66
CA ARG A 89 -15.13 -7.79 0.48
C ARG A 89 -13.82 -8.10 -0.27
N PRO A 90 -12.86 -8.78 0.39
CA PRO A 90 -11.60 -9.15 -0.24
C PRO A 90 -11.79 -10.13 -1.42
N ASP A 91 -12.93 -10.85 -1.44
CA ASP A 91 -13.33 -11.73 -2.53
C ASP A 91 -13.57 -10.97 -3.84
N LEU A 92 -14.29 -9.84 -3.78
CA LEU A 92 -14.53 -8.99 -4.95
C LEU A 92 -13.25 -8.28 -5.38
N ASP A 93 -12.49 -7.78 -4.42
CA ASP A 93 -11.21 -7.13 -4.68
C ASP A 93 -10.26 -8.03 -5.47
N ALA A 94 -10.07 -9.28 -5.04
CA ALA A 94 -9.19 -10.23 -5.74
C ALA A 94 -9.65 -10.50 -7.19
N ILE A 95 -10.94 -10.79 -7.40
CA ILE A 95 -11.49 -11.10 -8.72
C ILE A 95 -11.29 -9.93 -9.69
N TYR A 96 -11.58 -8.71 -9.24
CA TYR A 96 -11.49 -7.54 -10.10
C TYR A 96 -10.06 -7.00 -10.24
N MET A 97 -9.19 -7.24 -9.26
CA MET A 97 -7.76 -6.96 -9.38
C MET A 97 -7.13 -7.82 -10.47
N ASP A 98 -7.42 -9.12 -10.51
CA ASP A 98 -6.95 -10.00 -11.59
C ASP A 98 -7.41 -9.51 -12.97
N ALA A 99 -8.65 -9.01 -13.06
CA ALA A 99 -9.18 -8.42 -14.29
C ALA A 99 -8.41 -7.16 -14.71
N VAL A 100 -8.14 -6.24 -13.78
CA VAL A 100 -7.37 -5.01 -14.05
C VAL A 100 -5.93 -5.32 -14.44
N GLN A 101 -5.28 -6.26 -13.76
CA GLN A 101 -3.94 -6.72 -14.09
C GLN A 101 -3.88 -7.37 -15.48
N ALA A 102 -4.87 -8.19 -15.82
CA ALA A 102 -4.97 -8.78 -17.15
C ALA A 102 -5.16 -7.73 -18.27
N MET A 103 -5.89 -6.65 -18.00
CA MET A 103 -6.15 -5.59 -18.98
C MET A 103 -4.99 -4.59 -19.13
N THR A 104 -4.30 -4.28 -18.03
CA THR A 104 -3.36 -3.15 -17.98
C THR A 104 -1.90 -3.56 -17.73
N GLY A 105 -1.67 -4.81 -17.30
CA GLY A 105 -0.37 -5.31 -16.85
C GLY A 105 0.04 -4.85 -15.45
N GLN A 106 -0.78 -4.01 -14.78
CA GLN A 106 -0.54 -3.48 -13.44
C GLN A 106 -1.83 -3.50 -12.61
N GLY A 107 -1.70 -3.28 -11.30
CA GLY A 107 -2.83 -3.26 -10.38
C GLY A 107 -2.59 -2.25 -9.26
N GLY A 108 -3.64 -1.91 -8.53
CA GLY A 108 -3.58 -0.96 -7.42
C GLY A 108 -4.93 -0.36 -7.08
N TRP A 109 -4.93 0.50 -6.06
CA TRP A 109 -6.12 1.21 -5.59
C TRP A 109 -5.95 2.73 -5.74
N PRO A 110 -7.03 3.49 -6.00
CA PRO A 110 -8.41 3.04 -6.18
C PRO A 110 -8.55 2.18 -7.42
N MET A 111 -9.33 1.12 -7.33
CA MET A 111 -9.57 0.23 -8.44
C MET A 111 -10.84 0.65 -9.16
N SER A 112 -10.71 1.07 -10.41
CA SER A 112 -11.78 1.62 -11.24
C SER A 112 -12.13 0.64 -12.36
N VAL A 113 -13.23 -0.09 -12.22
CA VAL A 113 -13.60 -1.19 -13.14
C VAL A 113 -14.97 -0.93 -13.74
N PHE A 114 -15.09 -1.15 -15.05
CA PHE A 114 -16.33 -1.01 -15.79
C PHE A 114 -16.85 -2.40 -16.15
N LEU A 115 -18.08 -2.68 -15.70
CA LEU A 115 -18.72 -3.98 -15.83
C LEU A 115 -19.97 -3.90 -16.71
N THR A 116 -20.30 -4.99 -17.37
CA THR A 116 -21.64 -5.16 -17.94
C THR A 116 -22.69 -5.25 -16.81
N PRO A 117 -24.00 -5.11 -17.12
CA PRO A 117 -25.07 -5.31 -16.13
C PRO A 117 -25.05 -6.68 -15.42
N ASP A 118 -24.37 -7.67 -16.01
CA ASP A 118 -24.16 -9.02 -15.46
C ASP A 118 -22.82 -9.13 -14.70
N ALA A 119 -22.25 -8.01 -14.27
CA ALA A 119 -21.03 -7.92 -13.48
C ALA A 119 -19.74 -8.44 -14.15
N LYS A 120 -19.73 -8.61 -15.48
CA LYS A 120 -18.54 -9.05 -16.23
C LYS A 120 -17.64 -7.85 -16.54
N PRO A 121 -16.34 -7.86 -16.16
CA PRO A 121 -15.44 -6.74 -16.43
C PRO A 121 -15.08 -6.65 -17.90
N PHE A 122 -15.01 -5.44 -18.45
CA PHE A 122 -14.62 -5.21 -19.84
C PHE A 122 -13.63 -4.06 -20.04
N TYR A 123 -13.49 -3.18 -19.06
CA TYR A 123 -12.45 -2.15 -19.02
C TYR A 123 -12.08 -1.87 -17.56
N GLY A 124 -10.85 -1.46 -17.30
CA GLY A 124 -10.43 -1.14 -15.94
C GLY A 124 -9.09 -0.42 -15.89
N GLY A 125 -8.84 0.20 -14.75
CA GLY A 125 -7.59 0.86 -14.41
C GLY A 125 -7.56 1.18 -12.92
N THR A 126 -6.56 1.95 -12.51
CA THR A 126 -6.41 2.39 -11.12
C THR A 126 -6.99 3.80 -10.96
N TYR A 127 -6.12 4.78 -10.73
CA TYR A 127 -6.47 6.19 -10.61
C TYR A 127 -6.60 6.84 -12.00
N PHE A 128 -7.64 7.65 -12.20
CA PHE A 128 -7.82 8.51 -13.37
C PHE A 128 -7.90 9.99 -12.95
N PRO A 129 -7.09 10.89 -13.53
CA PRO A 129 -7.05 12.28 -13.11
C PRO A 129 -8.26 13.09 -13.58
N PRO A 130 -8.63 14.19 -12.91
CA PRO A 130 -9.73 15.05 -13.34
C PRO A 130 -9.43 15.77 -14.66
N GLN A 131 -8.15 15.96 -14.99
CA GLN A 131 -7.66 16.55 -16.23
C GLN A 131 -6.59 15.67 -16.86
N PRO A 132 -6.45 15.67 -18.20
CA PRO A 132 -5.43 14.84 -18.86
C PRO A 132 -4.03 15.24 -18.41
N ARG A 133 -3.24 14.28 -17.93
CA ARG A 133 -1.86 14.51 -17.48
C ARG A 133 -0.99 13.27 -17.68
N TYR A 134 0.29 13.48 -17.96
CA TYR A 134 1.27 12.40 -18.13
C TYR A 134 0.85 11.29 -19.13
N GLY A 135 0.16 11.69 -20.22
CA GLY A 135 -0.34 10.74 -21.22
C GLY A 135 -1.60 9.97 -20.82
N MET A 136 -2.13 10.18 -19.61
CA MET A 136 -3.39 9.60 -19.16
C MET A 136 -4.58 10.49 -19.56
N PRO A 137 -5.69 9.89 -20.05
CA PRO A 137 -6.94 10.62 -20.27
C PRO A 137 -7.54 11.07 -18.94
N SER A 138 -8.38 12.10 -18.96
CA SER A 138 -9.13 12.47 -17.76
C SER A 138 -10.22 11.45 -17.45
N PHE A 139 -10.64 11.38 -16.20
CA PHE A 139 -11.72 10.49 -15.76
C PHE A 139 -13.00 10.73 -16.56
N GLN A 140 -13.38 11.98 -16.82
CA GLN A 140 -14.54 12.28 -17.68
C GLN A 140 -14.38 11.82 -19.13
N GLN A 141 -13.15 11.82 -19.68
CA GLN A 141 -12.90 11.26 -21.02
C GLN A 141 -13.07 9.75 -21.01
N VAL A 142 -12.59 9.07 -19.97
CA VAL A 142 -12.76 7.62 -19.78
C VAL A 142 -14.24 7.27 -19.65
N LEU A 143 -14.99 7.97 -18.79
CA LEU A 143 -16.44 7.76 -18.59
C LEU A 143 -17.20 7.83 -19.91
N ARG A 144 -16.97 8.88 -20.71
CA ARG A 144 -17.64 9.05 -22.02
C ARG A 144 -17.22 7.96 -23.01
N ALA A 145 -15.92 7.68 -23.13
CA ALA A 145 -15.42 6.69 -24.08
C ALA A 145 -15.94 5.28 -23.78
N VAL A 146 -16.03 4.91 -22.50
CA VAL A 146 -16.59 3.63 -22.05
C VAL A 146 -18.09 3.56 -22.33
N ALA A 147 -18.85 4.60 -22.00
CA ALA A 147 -20.29 4.61 -22.25
C ALA A 147 -20.60 4.56 -23.76
N ASP A 148 -19.86 5.30 -24.58
CA ASP A 148 -19.97 5.25 -26.04
C ASP A 148 -19.61 3.87 -26.60
N ALA A 149 -18.56 3.22 -26.06
CA ALA A 149 -18.22 1.86 -26.45
C ALA A 149 -19.34 0.86 -26.11
N TYR A 150 -19.91 0.96 -24.91
CA TYR A 150 -21.01 0.09 -24.49
C TYR A 150 -22.26 0.29 -25.36
N ARG A 151 -22.61 1.53 -25.69
CA ARG A 151 -23.78 1.86 -26.52
C ARG A 151 -23.60 1.49 -27.99
N ASP A 152 -22.49 1.91 -28.59
CA ASP A 152 -22.30 1.87 -30.04
C ASP A 152 -21.58 0.60 -30.52
N ARG A 153 -20.89 -0.11 -29.62
CA ARG A 153 -20.10 -1.31 -29.91
C ARG A 153 -20.38 -2.44 -28.92
N ARG A 154 -21.65 -2.60 -28.52
CA ARG A 154 -22.08 -3.55 -27.48
C ARG A 154 -21.56 -4.97 -27.69
N ASP A 155 -21.70 -5.53 -28.89
CA ASP A 155 -21.23 -6.89 -29.20
C ASP A 155 -19.72 -7.06 -28.96
N GLN A 156 -18.92 -6.01 -29.22
CA GLN A 156 -17.48 -6.05 -28.97
C GLN A 156 -17.18 -6.01 -27.47
N VAL A 157 -17.91 -5.20 -26.72
CA VAL A 157 -17.79 -5.08 -25.26
C VAL A 157 -18.17 -6.40 -24.59
N GLU A 158 -19.32 -6.99 -24.95
CA GLU A 158 -19.77 -8.27 -24.41
C GLU A 158 -18.79 -9.40 -24.76
N GLY A 159 -18.31 -9.45 -26.01
CA GLY A 159 -17.30 -10.44 -26.42
C GLY A 159 -15.95 -10.25 -25.72
N GLN A 160 -15.53 -9.01 -25.40
CA GLN A 160 -14.34 -8.76 -24.58
C GLN A 160 -14.55 -9.21 -23.14
N ALA A 161 -15.71 -8.89 -22.56
CA ALA A 161 -16.08 -9.26 -21.20
C ALA A 161 -16.11 -10.79 -21.04
N GLU A 162 -16.66 -11.51 -22.01
CA GLU A 162 -16.70 -12.97 -22.02
C GLU A 162 -15.30 -13.58 -22.10
N ARG A 163 -14.46 -13.12 -23.03
CA ARG A 163 -13.08 -13.62 -23.16
C ARG A 163 -12.27 -13.40 -21.88
N LEU A 164 -12.38 -12.21 -21.26
CA LEU A 164 -11.71 -11.92 -20.01
C LEU A 164 -12.23 -12.82 -18.88
N THR A 165 -13.56 -12.97 -18.77
CA THR A 165 -14.18 -13.86 -17.78
C THR A 165 -13.72 -15.31 -17.94
N GLU A 166 -13.70 -15.84 -19.17
CA GLU A 166 -13.22 -17.19 -19.44
C GLU A 166 -11.75 -17.37 -19.08
N MET A 167 -10.90 -16.37 -19.35
CA MET A 167 -9.49 -16.42 -19.02
C MET A 167 -9.28 -16.46 -17.50
N LEU A 168 -10.01 -15.63 -16.76
CA LEU A 168 -9.96 -15.61 -15.28
C LEU A 168 -10.47 -16.94 -14.69
N GLN A 169 -11.57 -17.48 -15.21
CA GLN A 169 -12.09 -18.79 -14.80
C GLN A 169 -11.10 -19.93 -15.10
N ARG A 170 -10.42 -19.90 -16.26
CA ARG A 170 -9.38 -20.88 -16.59
C ARG A 170 -8.21 -20.80 -15.62
N SER A 171 -7.73 -19.58 -15.32
CA SER A 171 -6.67 -19.36 -14.34
C SER A 171 -7.04 -19.94 -12.97
N ALA A 172 -8.24 -19.64 -12.48
CA ALA A 172 -8.77 -20.19 -11.23
C ALA A 172 -8.90 -21.73 -11.26
N SER A 173 -9.30 -22.30 -12.41
CA SER A 173 -9.44 -23.76 -12.57
C SER A 173 -8.12 -24.52 -12.71
N LEU A 174 -7.08 -23.86 -13.23
CA LEU A 174 -5.72 -24.43 -13.30
C LEU A 174 -5.12 -24.61 -11.91
N GLY A 175 -5.46 -23.74 -10.95
CA GLY A 175 -5.11 -23.91 -9.54
C GLY A 175 -5.76 -25.13 -8.87
N ALA A 176 -6.83 -25.69 -9.44
CA ALA A 176 -7.53 -26.86 -8.92
C ALA A 176 -7.03 -28.20 -9.49
N GLN A 177 -6.22 -28.18 -10.55
CA GLN A 177 -5.54 -29.38 -11.02
C GLN A 177 -4.31 -29.61 -10.17
N SER A 178 -4.37 -30.60 -9.28
CA SER A 178 -3.23 -31.08 -8.50
C SER A 178 -2.18 -31.70 -9.43
N ALA A 179 -1.41 -30.87 -10.13
CA ALA A 179 -0.09 -31.30 -10.56
C ALA A 179 0.74 -31.53 -9.30
N ASP A 180 1.50 -32.63 -9.25
CA ASP A 180 2.45 -32.85 -8.16
C ASP A 180 3.44 -31.68 -8.16
N LEU A 181 3.31 -30.79 -7.16
CA LEU A 181 4.24 -29.69 -6.95
C LEU A 181 5.57 -30.29 -6.47
N GLY A 182 6.45 -30.56 -7.42
CA GLY A 182 7.76 -31.17 -7.18
C GLY A 182 8.85 -30.14 -6.89
N SER A 183 10.04 -30.62 -6.53
CA SER A 183 11.22 -29.78 -6.33
C SER A 183 11.58 -28.97 -7.57
N GLU A 184 11.32 -29.48 -8.77
CA GLU A 184 11.59 -28.80 -10.04
C GLU A 184 10.81 -27.48 -10.16
N THR A 185 9.53 -27.47 -9.80
CA THR A 185 8.70 -26.26 -9.77
C THR A 185 9.26 -25.19 -8.84
N LEU A 186 9.81 -25.58 -7.68
CA LEU A 186 10.43 -24.64 -6.74
C LEU A 186 11.74 -24.07 -7.30
N HIS A 187 12.54 -24.87 -8.01
CA HIS A 187 13.76 -24.38 -8.68
C HIS A 187 13.44 -23.43 -9.83
N GLU A 188 12.41 -23.73 -10.63
CA GLU A 188 11.95 -22.84 -11.71
C GLU A 188 11.43 -21.51 -11.16
N ALA A 189 10.63 -21.55 -10.10
CA ALA A 189 10.15 -20.35 -9.41
C ALA A 189 11.32 -19.49 -8.90
N LEU A 190 12.32 -20.12 -8.26
CA LEU A 190 13.52 -19.42 -7.81
C LEU A 190 14.34 -18.83 -8.96
N ALA A 191 14.46 -19.55 -10.09
CA ALA A 191 15.14 -19.05 -11.27
C ALA A 191 14.43 -17.84 -11.90
N GLN A 192 13.10 -17.82 -11.91
CA GLN A 192 12.32 -16.66 -12.35
C GLN A 192 12.49 -15.47 -11.41
N LEU A 193 12.48 -15.70 -10.08
CA LEU A 193 12.73 -14.64 -9.10
C LEU A 193 14.11 -14.00 -9.27
N ARG A 194 15.15 -14.79 -9.58
CA ARG A 194 16.49 -14.27 -9.88
C ARG A 194 16.52 -13.35 -11.09
N GLN A 195 15.69 -13.59 -12.10
CA GLN A 195 15.66 -12.76 -13.31
C GLN A 195 15.07 -11.38 -13.06
N VAL A 196 14.20 -11.25 -12.07
CA VAL A 196 13.54 -9.99 -11.71
C VAL A 196 14.10 -9.36 -10.44
N PHE A 197 15.09 -10.00 -9.81
CA PHE A 197 15.75 -9.47 -8.61
C PHE A 197 16.57 -8.23 -8.95
N ASP A 198 16.44 -7.20 -8.14
CA ASP A 198 17.25 -5.99 -8.21
C ASP A 198 18.50 -6.18 -7.35
N ASP A 199 19.66 -6.35 -7.98
CA ASP A 199 20.94 -6.59 -7.32
C ASP A 199 21.61 -5.32 -6.79
N GLU A 200 21.07 -4.13 -7.09
CA GLU A 200 21.56 -2.84 -6.60
C GLU A 200 20.83 -2.42 -5.32
N HIS A 201 19.51 -2.54 -5.31
CA HIS A 201 18.65 -2.01 -4.26
C HIS A 201 17.80 -3.08 -3.56
N GLY A 202 17.91 -4.35 -3.94
CA GLY A 202 17.08 -5.43 -3.41
C GLY A 202 15.61 -5.33 -3.83
N GLY A 203 14.83 -6.38 -3.57
CA GLY A 203 13.46 -6.52 -4.04
C GLY A 203 13.36 -7.12 -5.43
N PHE A 204 12.14 -7.14 -5.96
CA PHE A 204 11.81 -7.79 -7.23
C PHE A 204 11.02 -6.82 -8.12
N GLY A 205 11.53 -6.60 -9.33
CA GLY A 205 10.99 -5.64 -10.28
C GLY A 205 11.53 -4.22 -10.10
N SER A 206 10.92 -3.28 -10.81
CA SER A 206 11.25 -1.85 -10.76
C SER A 206 10.40 -1.11 -9.72
N GLN A 207 10.25 0.20 -9.86
CA GLN A 207 9.29 0.99 -9.09
C GLN A 207 7.84 0.80 -9.57
N PRO A 208 6.82 0.90 -8.69
CA PRO A 208 6.93 0.96 -7.22
C PRO A 208 7.36 -0.40 -6.62
N LYS A 209 8.08 -0.38 -5.50
CA LYS A 209 8.59 -1.57 -4.82
C LYS A 209 7.75 -1.97 -3.61
N PHE A 210 7.32 -3.24 -3.60
CA PHE A 210 6.58 -3.86 -2.50
C PHE A 210 7.47 -4.82 -1.69
N PRO A 211 7.31 -4.92 -0.36
CA PRO A 211 8.15 -5.79 0.48
C PRO A 211 8.09 -7.29 0.17
N GLN A 212 6.98 -7.80 -0.39
CA GLN A 212 6.77 -9.20 -0.77
C GLN A 212 7.27 -10.25 0.28
N PRO A 213 6.78 -10.20 1.53
CA PRO A 213 7.29 -11.05 2.62
C PRO A 213 7.17 -12.55 2.33
N MET A 214 6.11 -12.99 1.65
CA MET A 214 5.93 -14.40 1.27
C MET A 214 7.00 -14.88 0.26
N THR A 215 7.37 -14.03 -0.70
CA THR A 215 8.45 -14.31 -1.65
C THR A 215 9.78 -14.44 -0.92
N LEU A 216 10.06 -13.54 0.04
CA LEU A 216 11.26 -13.57 0.86
C LEU A 216 11.30 -14.82 1.76
N ASP A 217 10.20 -15.18 2.42
CA ASP A 217 10.07 -16.41 3.21
C ASP A 217 10.31 -17.67 2.35
N PHE A 218 9.81 -17.68 1.10
CA PHE A 218 10.08 -18.74 0.15
C PHE A 218 11.59 -18.84 -0.16
N ILE A 219 12.25 -17.72 -0.45
CA ILE A 219 13.70 -17.67 -0.73
C ILE A 219 14.51 -18.14 0.49
N LEU A 220 14.18 -17.66 1.70
CA LEU A 220 14.84 -18.10 2.94
C LEU A 220 14.65 -19.60 3.17
N THR A 221 13.47 -20.15 2.84
CA THR A 221 13.20 -21.59 2.88
C THR A 221 14.05 -22.35 1.86
N GLN A 222 14.14 -21.88 0.62
CA GLN A 222 15.00 -22.48 -0.41
C GLN A 222 16.48 -22.46 0.00
N TYR A 223 16.95 -21.38 0.63
CA TYR A 223 18.31 -21.33 1.19
C TYR A 223 18.52 -22.40 2.28
N ARG A 224 17.56 -22.61 3.19
CA ARG A 224 17.70 -23.64 4.23
C ARG A 224 17.89 -25.04 3.66
N HIS A 225 17.31 -25.32 2.49
CA HIS A 225 17.44 -26.59 1.78
C HIS A 225 18.73 -26.70 0.95
N SER A 226 19.01 -25.69 0.13
CA SER A 226 20.12 -25.71 -0.85
C SER A 226 21.46 -25.27 -0.27
N ARG A 227 21.45 -24.42 0.77
CA ARG A 227 22.61 -23.70 1.31
C ARG A 227 23.33 -22.82 0.30
N ASP A 228 22.62 -22.42 -0.75
CA ASP A 228 23.15 -21.55 -1.79
C ASP A 228 23.20 -20.08 -1.33
N LEU A 229 24.40 -19.51 -1.29
CA LEU A 229 24.63 -18.16 -0.79
C LEU A 229 24.04 -17.08 -1.70
N ASP A 230 23.93 -17.31 -3.01
CA ASP A 230 23.28 -16.37 -3.92
C ASP A 230 21.79 -16.24 -3.59
N THR A 231 21.17 -17.35 -3.17
CA THR A 231 19.77 -17.36 -2.72
C THR A 231 19.60 -16.59 -1.41
N LEU A 232 20.52 -16.76 -0.46
CA LEU A 232 20.49 -15.99 0.79
C LEU A 232 20.70 -14.50 0.53
N TYR A 233 21.64 -14.15 -0.34
CA TYR A 233 21.97 -12.77 -0.69
C TYR A 233 20.75 -11.99 -1.20
N MET A 234 19.89 -12.61 -2.03
CA MET A 234 18.66 -11.96 -2.48
C MET A 234 17.75 -11.54 -1.33
N ALA A 235 17.59 -12.40 -0.32
CA ALA A 235 16.77 -12.09 0.85
C ALA A 235 17.46 -11.06 1.75
N GLU A 236 18.76 -11.22 2.03
CA GLU A 236 19.49 -10.32 2.91
C GLU A 236 19.57 -8.89 2.36
N LEU A 237 19.89 -8.73 1.07
CA LEU A 237 19.95 -7.40 0.43
C LEU A 237 18.58 -6.72 0.49
N THR A 238 17.51 -7.44 0.16
CA THR A 238 16.15 -6.88 0.20
C THR A 238 15.76 -6.43 1.61
N LEU A 239 15.98 -7.28 2.61
CA LEU A 239 15.65 -6.98 4.00
C LEU A 239 16.51 -5.85 4.58
N GLU A 240 17.78 -5.79 4.22
CA GLU A 240 18.68 -4.72 4.65
C GLU A 240 18.27 -3.38 4.03
N GLN A 241 18.05 -3.33 2.71
CA GLN A 241 17.65 -2.10 2.02
C GLN A 241 16.31 -1.56 2.54
N MET A 242 15.32 -2.44 2.81
CA MET A 242 14.08 -2.02 3.44
C MET A 242 14.28 -1.48 4.88
N ALA A 243 15.10 -2.14 5.69
CA ALA A 243 15.34 -1.74 7.08
C ALA A 243 16.11 -0.42 7.22
N LEU A 244 16.95 -0.11 6.22
CA LEU A 244 17.73 1.12 6.14
C LEU A 244 17.00 2.23 5.36
N GLY A 245 16.02 1.88 4.53
CA GLY A 245 15.23 2.81 3.74
C GLY A 245 14.21 3.62 4.54
N GLY A 246 13.52 4.53 3.85
CA GLY A 246 12.41 5.31 4.40
C GLY A 246 11.08 4.54 4.43
N ILE A 247 11.01 3.35 3.81
CA ILE A 247 9.88 2.42 3.99
C ILE A 247 9.76 1.92 5.43
N TYR A 248 10.87 1.87 6.17
CA TYR A 248 10.87 1.58 7.59
C TYR A 248 10.85 2.87 8.40
N ASP A 249 9.91 2.97 9.35
CA ASP A 249 9.83 4.15 10.21
C ASP A 249 11.01 4.16 11.21
N GLN A 250 12.05 4.93 10.87
CA GLN A 250 13.31 4.99 11.62
C GLN A 250 13.18 5.54 13.06
N LEU A 251 12.03 6.12 13.43
CA LEU A 251 11.77 6.58 14.80
C LEU A 251 10.79 5.70 15.55
N GLY A 252 9.69 5.31 14.89
CA GLY A 252 8.57 4.62 15.53
C GLY A 252 8.55 3.10 15.33
N GLY A 253 9.36 2.57 14.42
CA GLY A 253 9.31 1.18 14.02
C GLY A 253 8.10 0.84 13.14
N GLY A 254 8.10 -0.38 12.63
CA GLY A 254 7.12 -0.86 11.67
C GLY A 254 7.33 -0.30 10.25
N PHE A 255 6.77 -1.01 9.29
CA PHE A 255 6.88 -0.74 7.87
C PHE A 255 5.67 0.02 7.35
N HIS A 256 5.95 1.00 6.51
CA HIS A 256 5.02 1.54 5.54
C HIS A 256 4.76 0.52 4.43
N ARG A 257 3.66 0.68 3.72
CA ARG A 257 3.11 -0.37 2.86
C ARG A 257 4.02 -0.74 1.68
N TYR A 258 4.52 0.27 0.97
CA TYR A 258 5.40 0.09 -0.18
C TYR A 258 6.16 1.37 -0.49
N SER A 259 7.19 1.29 -1.35
CA SER A 259 7.94 2.45 -1.81
C SER A 259 7.57 2.81 -3.24
N VAL A 260 7.42 4.12 -3.52
CA VAL A 260 7.13 4.62 -4.87
C VAL A 260 8.36 4.66 -5.77
N ASP A 261 9.56 4.57 -5.19
CA ASP A 261 10.83 4.53 -5.91
C ASP A 261 11.48 3.14 -5.86
N ALA A 262 12.61 3.01 -6.54
CA ALA A 262 13.36 1.77 -6.60
C ALA A 262 14.34 1.59 -5.43
N VAL A 263 14.54 2.61 -4.58
CA VAL A 263 15.60 2.62 -3.55
C VAL A 263 15.06 2.51 -2.13
N TRP A 264 13.76 2.22 -1.98
CA TRP A 264 13.07 2.09 -0.70
C TRP A 264 13.03 3.38 0.13
N LEU A 265 13.18 4.54 -0.51
CA LEU A 265 13.29 5.82 0.19
C LEU A 265 11.92 6.45 0.43
N VAL A 266 11.13 6.67 -0.62
CA VAL A 266 9.84 7.35 -0.52
C VAL A 266 8.74 6.30 -0.32
N PRO A 267 8.11 6.21 0.85
CA PRO A 267 7.01 5.29 1.07
C PRO A 267 5.68 5.88 0.62
N HIS A 268 4.70 5.01 0.37
CA HIS A 268 3.32 5.32 0.71
C HIS A 268 3.13 5.09 2.21
N PHE A 269 2.85 6.15 2.96
CA PHE A 269 3.01 6.20 4.42
C PHE A 269 1.99 5.36 5.23
N GLU A 270 1.02 4.77 4.56
CA GLU A 270 0.09 3.81 5.13
C GLU A 270 0.84 2.66 5.84
N LYS A 271 0.33 2.22 7.00
CA LYS A 271 0.84 1.03 7.70
C LYS A 271 -0.28 0.02 7.91
N MET A 272 -0.08 -1.19 7.36
CA MET A 272 -1.04 -2.29 7.47
C MET A 272 -0.61 -3.30 8.53
N LEU A 273 -1.57 -3.80 9.32
CA LEU A 273 -1.29 -4.87 10.28
C LEU A 273 -0.77 -6.13 9.59
N TYR A 274 -1.39 -6.55 8.47
CA TYR A 274 -1.00 -7.79 7.78
C TYR A 274 0.40 -7.70 7.15
N ASP A 275 0.82 -6.51 6.68
CA ASP A 275 2.17 -6.32 6.13
C ASP A 275 3.20 -6.42 7.25
N ASN A 276 2.97 -5.72 8.36
CA ASN A 276 3.85 -5.75 9.53
C ASN A 276 3.92 -7.14 10.18
N ALA A 277 2.80 -7.86 10.28
CA ALA A 277 2.76 -9.23 10.80
C ALA A 277 3.62 -10.20 9.94
N GLN A 278 3.47 -10.13 8.61
CA GLN A 278 4.24 -10.99 7.70
C GLN A 278 5.73 -10.61 7.65
N LEU A 279 6.05 -9.31 7.67
CA LEU A 279 7.44 -8.85 7.71
C LEU A 279 8.11 -9.23 9.02
N LEU A 280 7.42 -9.11 10.16
CA LEU A 280 7.92 -9.61 11.45
C LEU A 280 8.30 -11.10 11.36
N ARG A 281 7.47 -11.95 10.77
CA ARG A 281 7.83 -13.37 10.56
C ARG A 281 9.06 -13.52 9.65
N THR A 282 9.12 -12.76 8.56
CA THR A 282 10.22 -12.82 7.59
C THR A 282 11.56 -12.40 8.21
N TYR A 283 11.59 -11.27 8.92
CA TYR A 283 12.78 -10.81 9.65
C TYR A 283 13.18 -11.77 10.77
N LEU A 284 12.23 -12.48 11.40
CA LEU A 284 12.52 -13.50 12.39
C LEU A 284 13.23 -14.69 11.75
N HIS A 285 12.75 -15.17 10.60
CA HIS A 285 13.41 -16.24 9.86
C HIS A 285 14.82 -15.82 9.40
N ALA A 286 14.97 -14.60 8.90
CA ALA A 286 16.27 -14.06 8.52
C ALA A 286 17.23 -13.99 9.73
N TRP A 287 16.78 -13.46 10.87
CA TRP A 287 17.56 -13.43 12.10
C TRP A 287 17.96 -14.83 12.59
N GLN A 288 17.06 -15.82 12.52
CA GLN A 288 17.37 -17.19 12.91
C GLN A 288 18.49 -17.80 12.04
N ILE A 289 18.56 -17.40 10.77
CA ILE A 289 19.55 -17.84 9.80
C ILE A 289 20.89 -17.11 9.98
N THR A 290 20.86 -15.78 10.05
CA THR A 290 22.05 -14.92 9.92
C THR A 290 22.58 -14.43 11.26
N ARG A 291 21.71 -14.38 12.28
CA ARG A 291 21.96 -13.75 13.59
C ARG A 291 22.30 -12.26 13.51
N SER A 292 21.91 -11.59 12.42
CA SER A 292 22.13 -10.15 12.24
C SER A 292 21.42 -9.30 13.30
N ASP A 293 22.17 -8.44 13.99
CA ASP A 293 21.62 -7.50 14.98
C ASP A 293 20.65 -6.49 14.35
N LEU A 294 20.83 -6.16 13.06
CA LEU A 294 19.89 -5.32 12.31
C LEU A 294 18.50 -5.96 12.27
N TYR A 295 18.41 -7.24 11.92
CA TYR A 295 17.13 -7.94 11.82
C TYR A 295 16.48 -8.10 13.19
N ARG A 296 17.29 -8.34 14.24
CA ARG A 296 16.77 -8.34 15.61
C ARG A 296 16.18 -7.00 16.01
N ARG A 297 16.89 -5.90 15.73
CA ARG A 297 16.40 -4.55 16.03
C ARG A 297 15.07 -4.27 15.33
N VAL A 298 14.96 -4.58 14.04
CA VAL A 298 13.73 -4.39 13.25
C VAL A 298 12.56 -5.19 13.85
N LEU A 299 12.80 -6.43 14.31
CA LEU A 299 11.79 -7.23 15.00
C LEU A 299 11.30 -6.55 16.28
N ASP A 300 12.22 -6.21 17.18
CA ASP A 300 11.90 -5.63 18.48
C ASP A 300 11.13 -4.30 18.30
N GLU A 301 11.61 -3.43 17.42
CA GLU A 301 10.98 -2.13 17.13
C GLU A 301 9.61 -2.26 16.41
N THR A 302 9.43 -3.29 15.55
CA THR A 302 8.13 -3.55 14.89
C THR A 302 7.10 -4.10 15.88
N ILE A 303 7.52 -4.96 16.81
CA ILE A 303 6.68 -5.42 17.93
C ILE A 303 6.27 -4.23 18.80
N ASP A 304 7.21 -3.36 19.16
CA ASP A 304 6.92 -2.15 19.94
C ASP A 304 5.93 -1.23 19.22
N TYR A 305 6.04 -1.09 17.91
CA TYR A 305 5.06 -0.37 17.08
C TYR A 305 3.66 -0.99 17.18
N VAL A 306 3.51 -2.29 16.96
CA VAL A 306 2.20 -2.97 17.00
C VAL A 306 1.58 -2.87 18.39
N LEU A 307 2.38 -3.07 19.44
CA LEU A 307 1.91 -2.96 20.83
C LEU A 307 1.46 -1.55 21.19
N ARG A 308 2.17 -0.54 20.72
CA ARG A 308 1.90 0.87 21.03
C ARG A 308 0.74 1.44 20.21
N GLU A 309 0.72 1.18 18.90
CA GLU A 309 -0.16 1.89 17.97
C GLU A 309 -1.33 1.06 17.46
N MET A 310 -1.20 -0.26 17.42
CA MET A 310 -2.19 -1.15 16.78
C MET A 310 -2.99 -1.98 17.78
N THR A 311 -2.61 -2.03 19.06
CA THR A 311 -3.29 -2.86 20.05
C THR A 311 -4.53 -2.17 20.63
N ALA A 312 -5.67 -2.83 20.54
CA ALA A 312 -6.92 -2.32 21.10
C ALA A 312 -6.97 -2.55 22.62
N PRO A 313 -7.50 -1.60 23.43
CA PRO A 313 -7.58 -1.77 24.89
C PRO A 313 -8.38 -3.00 25.35
N GLN A 314 -9.34 -3.43 24.55
CA GLN A 314 -10.19 -4.61 24.77
C GLN A 314 -9.54 -5.93 24.31
N GLY A 315 -8.34 -5.88 23.72
CA GLY A 315 -7.66 -7.01 23.08
C GLY A 315 -7.86 -7.04 21.56
N GLY A 316 -6.96 -7.76 20.88
CA GLY A 316 -6.84 -7.74 19.42
C GLY A 316 -6.07 -6.54 18.90
N PHE A 317 -5.95 -6.48 17.58
CA PHE A 317 -5.19 -5.50 16.83
C PHE A 317 -6.08 -4.83 15.77
N TYR A 318 -5.94 -3.52 15.69
CA TYR A 318 -6.53 -2.67 14.66
C TYR A 318 -5.95 -2.97 13.28
N SER A 319 -6.67 -2.60 12.24
CA SER A 319 -6.39 -3.04 10.87
C SER A 319 -5.29 -2.21 10.21
N THR A 320 -5.40 -0.88 10.22
CA THR A 320 -4.51 0.02 9.45
C THR A 320 -4.27 1.36 10.13
N GLN A 321 -3.19 2.05 9.74
CA GLN A 321 -3.00 3.49 9.91
C GLN A 321 -2.91 4.14 8.53
N ASP A 322 -3.64 5.24 8.37
CA ASP A 322 -3.71 6.04 7.16
C ASP A 322 -2.33 6.61 6.77
N ALA A 323 -2.17 6.91 5.48
CA ALA A 323 -1.01 7.63 4.96
C ALA A 323 -1.11 9.13 5.24
N ASP A 324 -2.32 9.67 5.32
CA ASP A 324 -2.60 11.09 5.47
C ASP A 324 -2.69 11.50 6.96
N SER A 325 -2.12 12.66 7.28
CA SER A 325 -2.45 13.41 8.49
C SER A 325 -2.73 14.85 8.12
N GLU A 326 -3.81 15.40 8.67
CA GLU A 326 -4.32 16.74 8.29
C GLU A 326 -4.58 16.89 6.78
N GLY A 327 -4.90 15.80 6.09
CA GLY A 327 -5.15 15.78 4.64
C GLY A 327 -3.90 15.82 3.75
N GLU A 328 -2.71 15.69 4.34
CA GLU A 328 -1.42 15.65 3.66
C GLU A 328 -0.73 14.29 3.90
N GLU A 329 -0.32 13.61 2.82
CA GLU A 329 0.37 12.32 2.90
C GLU A 329 1.73 12.49 3.61
N GLY A 330 2.02 11.64 4.59
CA GLY A 330 3.32 11.58 5.23
C GLY A 330 3.65 12.73 6.19
N LYS A 331 2.80 13.75 6.33
CA LYS A 331 3.03 14.95 7.17
C LYS A 331 3.47 14.62 8.59
N PHE A 332 2.89 13.57 9.18
CA PHE A 332 3.25 13.09 10.52
C PHE A 332 4.72 12.63 10.62
N PHE A 333 5.26 12.03 9.56
CA PHE A 333 6.53 11.30 9.56
C PHE A 333 7.75 12.12 9.13
N VAL A 334 7.56 13.20 8.36
CA VAL A 334 8.65 13.96 7.73
C VAL A 334 9.15 15.14 8.58
N TRP A 335 10.40 15.56 8.34
CA TRP A 335 11.12 16.55 9.16
C TRP A 335 11.82 17.63 8.34
N THR A 336 11.95 18.82 8.93
CA THR A 336 12.93 19.82 8.48
C THR A 336 14.18 19.83 9.39
N PRO A 337 15.33 20.33 8.91
CA PRO A 337 16.51 20.55 9.78
C PRO A 337 16.17 21.43 10.99
N ASP A 338 15.47 22.54 10.76
CA ASP A 338 15.04 23.46 11.84
C ASP A 338 14.22 22.76 12.93
N GLU A 339 13.30 21.85 12.56
CA GLU A 339 12.52 21.06 13.53
C GLU A 339 13.42 20.16 14.38
N ILE A 340 14.49 19.60 13.79
CA ILE A 340 15.43 18.72 14.49
C ILE A 340 16.35 19.53 15.42
N GLU A 341 16.96 20.60 14.90
CA GLU A 341 17.90 21.46 15.62
C GLU A 341 17.27 22.17 16.81
N GLN A 342 15.96 22.43 16.79
CA GLN A 342 15.23 23.02 17.92
C GLN A 342 15.21 22.13 19.17
N HIS A 343 15.32 20.81 18.99
CA HIS A 343 15.18 19.84 20.09
C HIS A 343 16.49 19.13 20.46
N LEU A 344 17.52 19.24 19.62
CA LEU A 344 18.80 18.57 19.81
C LEU A 344 19.93 19.58 20.03
N THR A 345 20.97 19.18 20.76
CA THR A 345 22.21 19.97 20.80
C THR A 345 22.88 19.98 19.41
N PRO A 346 23.72 20.98 19.09
CA PRO A 346 24.37 21.06 17.77
C PRO A 346 25.15 19.78 17.38
N GLN A 347 25.76 19.11 18.36
CA GLN A 347 26.46 17.84 18.12
C GLN A 347 25.49 16.69 17.83
N GLN A 348 24.39 16.59 18.60
CA GLN A 348 23.35 15.57 18.38
C GLN A 348 22.68 15.77 17.01
N ALA A 349 22.29 17.00 16.66
CA ALA A 349 21.69 17.33 15.38
C ALA A 349 22.62 16.96 14.22
N GLY A 350 23.87 17.40 14.25
CA GLY A 350 24.84 17.08 13.17
C GLY A 350 25.04 15.57 12.96
N ILE A 351 25.14 14.80 14.05
CA ILE A 351 25.25 13.32 13.99
C ILE A 351 23.96 12.71 13.44
N PHE A 352 22.79 13.14 13.94
CA PHE A 352 21.49 12.62 13.54
C PHE A 352 21.20 12.90 12.06
N GLU A 353 21.36 14.13 11.62
CA GLU A 353 21.10 14.56 10.24
C GLU A 353 22.04 13.89 9.25
N THR A 354 23.32 13.73 9.61
CA THR A 354 24.28 13.03 8.77
C THR A 354 23.96 11.55 8.65
N TYR A 355 23.49 10.92 9.73
CA TYR A 355 23.11 9.52 9.72
C TYR A 355 21.82 9.31 8.92
N TYR A 356 20.80 10.13 9.16
CA TYR A 356 19.46 10.00 8.57
C TYR A 356 19.23 10.72 7.23
N GLY A 357 20.28 11.31 6.65
CA GLY A 357 20.22 11.92 5.33
C GLY A 357 19.38 13.20 5.26
N VAL A 358 19.31 13.95 6.36
CA VAL A 358 18.55 15.21 6.46
C VAL A 358 19.29 16.34 5.75
N SER A 359 18.56 17.14 4.99
CA SER A 359 19.10 18.32 4.30
C SER A 359 18.06 19.44 4.16
N ASP A 360 18.52 20.66 3.94
CA ASP A 360 17.64 21.84 3.69
C ASP A 360 16.75 21.66 2.46
N ARG A 361 17.22 20.90 1.46
CA ARG A 361 16.45 20.65 0.22
C ARG A 361 15.29 19.68 0.45
N GLY A 362 15.41 18.80 1.44
CA GLY A 362 14.52 17.66 1.59
C GLY A 362 14.74 16.57 0.54
N ASN A 363 14.15 15.40 0.82
CA ASN A 363 14.03 14.27 -0.10
C ASN A 363 12.56 13.93 -0.44
N PHE A 364 11.60 14.66 0.14
CA PHE A 364 10.17 14.53 -0.11
C PHE A 364 9.47 15.88 0.09
N GLU A 365 8.97 16.49 -0.98
CA GLU A 365 8.20 17.74 -0.94
C GLU A 365 8.83 18.89 -0.11
N GLY A 366 10.16 19.02 -0.16
CA GLY A 366 10.90 20.04 0.62
C GLY A 366 11.14 19.68 2.08
N ARG A 367 10.75 18.48 2.51
CA ARG A 367 10.99 17.88 3.83
C ARG A 367 11.80 16.58 3.70
N ASN A 368 12.17 16.00 4.83
CA ASN A 368 13.03 14.82 4.90
C ASN A 368 12.27 13.63 5.50
N ILE A 369 12.19 12.56 4.73
CA ILE A 369 11.99 11.20 5.19
C ILE A 369 13.32 10.73 5.77
N LEU A 370 13.28 10.17 6.97
CA LEU A 370 14.48 9.64 7.63
C LEU A 370 14.81 8.27 7.05
N TYR A 371 16.04 8.08 6.62
CA TYR A 371 16.59 6.80 6.13
C TYR A 371 18.07 6.73 6.49
N VAL A 372 18.62 5.54 6.72
CA VAL A 372 20.04 5.39 7.06
C VAL A 372 20.89 5.65 5.82
N SER A 373 21.37 6.88 5.68
CA SER A 373 22.15 7.36 4.55
C SER A 373 23.63 7.02 4.64
N ARG A 374 24.14 6.77 5.86
CA ARG A 374 25.55 6.51 6.14
C ARG A 374 25.72 5.52 7.28
N GLY A 375 26.73 4.66 7.16
CA GLY A 375 27.16 3.76 8.22
C GLY A 375 27.60 4.52 9.48
N LEU A 376 27.39 3.88 10.64
CA LEU A 376 27.72 4.46 11.94
C LEU A 376 29.22 4.77 12.09
N ASP A 377 30.06 3.93 11.50
CA ASP A 377 31.52 4.09 11.40
C ASP A 377 31.90 5.40 10.69
N ASN A 378 31.25 5.70 9.57
CA ASN A 378 31.49 6.93 8.80
C ASN A 378 31.06 8.17 9.59
N VAL A 379 29.91 8.08 10.27
CA VAL A 379 29.41 9.17 11.12
C VAL A 379 30.35 9.40 12.31
N ALA A 380 30.74 8.34 13.02
CA ALA A 380 31.67 8.42 14.14
C ALA A 380 33.00 9.08 13.75
N GLN A 381 33.57 8.65 12.61
CA GLN A 381 34.79 9.23 12.07
C GLN A 381 34.64 10.72 11.73
N ARG A 382 33.54 11.12 11.08
CA ARG A 382 33.29 12.51 10.68
C ARG A 382 33.21 13.46 11.88
N PHE A 383 32.61 13.00 12.97
CA PHE A 383 32.41 13.81 14.18
C PHE A 383 33.51 13.61 15.24
N GLY A 384 34.51 12.76 14.97
CA GLY A 384 35.63 12.53 15.88
C GLY A 384 35.24 11.86 17.19
N VAL A 385 34.20 11.02 17.17
CA VAL A 385 33.70 10.26 18.33
C VAL A 385 33.87 8.77 18.09
N SER A 386 33.75 7.95 19.14
CA SER A 386 33.67 6.49 18.97
C SER A 386 32.33 6.05 18.40
N GLU A 387 32.27 4.88 17.77
CA GLU A 387 31.01 4.28 17.29
C GLU A 387 30.00 4.09 18.44
N ALA A 388 30.47 3.72 19.63
CA ALA A 388 29.62 3.58 20.81
C ALA A 388 28.98 4.91 21.24
N GLU A 389 29.76 6.00 21.23
CA GLU A 389 29.24 7.35 21.52
C GLU A 389 28.27 7.82 20.44
N ALA A 390 28.57 7.56 19.16
CA ALA A 390 27.66 7.87 18.06
C ALA A 390 26.33 7.10 18.18
N ALA A 391 26.39 5.80 18.48
CA ALA A 391 25.21 4.97 18.70
C ALA A 391 24.35 5.48 19.87
N GLN A 392 24.99 5.81 21.00
CA GLN A 392 24.30 6.35 22.16
C GLN A 392 23.65 7.72 21.84
N THR A 393 24.37 8.57 21.12
CA THR A 393 23.87 9.88 20.67
C THR A 393 22.64 9.73 19.78
N LEU A 394 22.70 8.81 18.80
CA LEU A 394 21.57 8.51 17.91
C LEU A 394 20.37 7.92 18.65
N ALA A 395 20.59 7.04 19.63
CA ALA A 395 19.51 6.46 20.43
C ALA A 395 18.77 7.54 21.24
N GLU A 396 19.51 8.46 21.87
CA GLU A 396 18.91 9.56 22.62
C GLU A 396 18.20 10.56 21.69
N ALA A 397 18.80 10.90 20.54
CA ALA A 397 18.17 11.77 19.55
C ALA A 397 16.86 11.17 19.01
N ARG A 398 16.84 9.86 18.67
CA ARG A 398 15.61 9.16 18.27
C ARG A 398 14.53 9.24 19.34
N ARG A 399 14.89 9.01 20.61
CA ARG A 399 13.95 9.09 21.73
C ARG A 399 13.32 10.48 21.88
N ILE A 400 14.14 11.54 21.79
CA ILE A 400 13.68 12.93 21.87
C ILE A 400 12.75 13.26 20.70
N LEU A 401 13.20 13.00 19.47
CA LEU A 401 12.42 13.34 18.27
C LEU A 401 11.16 12.49 18.13
N PHE A 402 11.17 11.23 18.57
CA PHE A 402 9.97 10.41 18.64
C PHE A 402 8.94 11.03 19.59
N ALA A 403 9.34 11.49 20.78
CA ALA A 403 8.44 12.16 21.71
C ALA A 403 7.85 13.45 21.13
N VAL A 404 8.65 14.24 20.40
CA VAL A 404 8.17 15.43 19.68
C VAL A 404 7.17 15.05 18.58
N ARG A 405 7.43 13.98 17.82
CA ARG A 405 6.52 13.51 16.78
C ARG A 405 5.16 13.10 17.34
N GLU A 406 5.15 12.48 18.52
CA GLU A 406 3.92 12.04 19.19
C GLU A 406 3.00 13.21 19.60
N GLU A 407 3.48 14.45 19.63
CA GLU A 407 2.66 15.65 19.85
C GLU A 407 1.95 16.14 18.57
N ARG A 408 2.32 15.62 17.39
CA ARG A 408 1.68 15.93 16.11
C ARG A 408 0.33 15.23 16.00
N ILE A 409 -0.53 15.74 15.10
CA ILE A 409 -1.77 15.03 14.75
C ILE A 409 -1.39 13.71 14.08
N LYS A 410 -1.81 12.60 14.67
CA LYS A 410 -1.55 11.25 14.14
C LYS A 410 -2.41 10.99 12.90
N PRO A 411 -1.92 10.15 11.96
CA PRO A 411 -2.78 9.62 10.92
C PRO A 411 -4.00 8.90 11.53
N HIS A 412 -5.11 8.91 10.80
CA HIS A 412 -6.29 8.17 11.22
C HIS A 412 -5.97 6.67 11.31
N ARG A 413 -6.59 5.97 12.27
CA ARG A 413 -6.42 4.54 12.46
C ARG A 413 -7.74 3.84 12.19
N ASP A 414 -7.75 2.85 11.31
CA ASP A 414 -8.92 2.01 11.13
C ASP A 414 -8.98 0.96 12.25
N GLU A 415 -9.89 1.20 13.18
CA GLU A 415 -10.05 0.40 14.39
C GLU A 415 -10.81 -0.92 14.19
N LYS A 416 -11.08 -1.33 12.94
CA LYS A 416 -11.59 -2.68 12.65
C LYS A 416 -10.63 -3.75 13.19
N ILE A 417 -11.21 -4.76 13.84
CA ILE A 417 -10.49 -5.96 14.30
C ILE A 417 -10.84 -7.10 13.35
N LEU A 418 -9.98 -7.32 12.35
CA LEU A 418 -10.15 -8.37 11.35
C LEU A 418 -9.53 -9.67 11.85
N ALA A 419 -10.35 -10.74 11.94
CA ALA A 419 -9.94 -12.01 12.53
C ALA A 419 -8.73 -12.64 11.79
N GLU A 420 -8.69 -12.55 10.46
CA GLU A 420 -7.60 -13.06 9.65
C GLU A 420 -6.27 -12.34 9.92
N TRP A 421 -6.26 -11.01 10.01
CA TRP A 421 -5.03 -10.24 10.23
C TRP A 421 -4.54 -10.36 11.66
N ASN A 422 -5.48 -10.45 12.61
CA ASN A 422 -5.17 -10.77 14.00
C ASN A 422 -4.54 -12.16 14.12
N GLY A 423 -5.05 -13.15 13.38
CA GLY A 423 -4.47 -14.49 13.34
C GLY A 423 -3.10 -14.58 12.68
N LEU A 424 -2.73 -13.62 11.81
CA LEU A 424 -1.36 -13.50 11.30
C LEU A 424 -0.39 -12.88 12.32
N MET A 425 -0.88 -11.97 13.15
CA MET A 425 -0.06 -11.23 14.13
C MET A 425 0.21 -12.04 15.41
N ILE A 426 -0.74 -12.89 15.82
CA ILE A 426 -0.65 -13.80 16.99
C ILE A 426 0.14 -15.06 16.61
#